data_AF-A0A7V9HRU7-F1
#
_entry.id   AF-A0A7V9HRU7-F1
#
_cell.length_a   1.000
_cell.length_b   1.000
_cell.length_c   1.000
_cell.angle_alpha   90.00
_cell.angle_beta   90.00
_cell.angle_gamma   90.00
#
_symmetry.space_group_name_H-M   'P 1'
#
loop_
_entity.id
_entity.type
_entity.pdbx_description
1 polymer ?
#
loop_
_entity_poly.entity_id
_entity_poly.type
_entity_poly.pdbx_seq_one_letter_code
_entity_poly.pdbx_strand_id
1 'polypeptide(L)'
;MKRATALTADDAHRVGHRRQSRMTSVDDRTLRFLMLAALAACVLLAVLLGGAVTEPAAASHLKQKCFPSGSQTVYATSEGRFYTRTVEPYFGGDRALFACSYRYGRSYRLFEGDFSDPSSYSLFRISGHFAGYVVDPGCPADDPCGVKPRITSLNLRTGDDRAYNGTTFPTALREDVYDLVLRRNGSIASIATASRTEEATPPATIQVRALDSTGLRTLDEAPRGIGRRSLELDDSIVSWLKDGVRKRATLR
;
A
#
# COMPACT_ATOMS: atom_id res chain seq x y z
N MET A 1 -44.19 8.10 33.15
CA MET A 1 -43.99 9.17 34.15
C MET A 1 -43.08 8.67 35.26
N LYS A 2 -41.81 9.12 35.30
CA LYS A 2 -40.99 9.32 36.52
C LYS A 2 -39.66 10.00 36.14
N ARG A 3 -39.40 11.11 36.83
CA ARG A 3 -38.26 12.06 36.77
C ARG A 3 -36.94 11.36 37.12
N ALA A 4 -35.84 11.59 36.40
CA ALA A 4 -34.86 12.71 36.46
C ALA A 4 -33.97 12.72 37.71
N THR A 5 -32.65 12.59 37.51
CA THR A 5 -31.62 13.28 38.32
C THR A 5 -30.38 13.54 37.46
N ALA A 6 -30.04 14.82 37.33
CA ALA A 6 -28.79 15.32 36.79
C ALA A 6 -27.75 15.43 37.92
N LEU A 7 -26.47 15.30 37.57
CA LEU A 7 -25.34 15.74 38.41
C LEU A 7 -24.35 16.47 37.52
N THR A 8 -24.37 17.80 37.64
CA THR A 8 -23.34 18.73 37.18
C THR A 8 -22.23 18.81 38.23
N ALA A 9 -20.98 18.94 37.78
CA ALA A 9 -19.86 19.37 38.60
C ALA A 9 -19.15 20.52 37.88
N ASP A 10 -19.47 21.74 38.32
CA ASP A 10 -18.56 22.88 38.36
C ASP A 10 -17.31 22.50 39.18
N ASP A 11 -16.12 22.99 38.84
CA ASP A 11 -15.59 24.27 39.37
C ASP A 11 -14.06 24.43 39.24
N ALA A 12 -13.65 25.71 39.23
CA ALA A 12 -12.39 26.28 39.75
C ALA A 12 -11.07 26.37 38.92
N HIS A 13 -10.87 27.57 38.36
CA HIS A 13 -9.81 28.55 38.68
C HIS A 13 -8.28 28.27 38.53
N ARG A 14 -7.63 29.10 37.68
CA ARG A 14 -6.34 29.82 37.92
C ARG A 14 -6.07 30.77 36.73
N VAL A 15 -6.07 32.11 36.77
CA VAL A 15 -5.43 33.18 37.58
C VAL A 15 -3.90 33.26 37.46
N GLY A 16 -3.42 34.37 36.88
CA GLY A 16 -2.05 34.91 36.92
C GLY A 16 -1.37 34.94 35.54
N HIS A 17 -0.76 36.00 35.00
CA HIS A 17 -0.32 37.28 35.54
C HIS A 17 -0.20 38.31 34.39
N ARG A 18 -0.67 39.54 34.63
CA ARG A 18 -0.27 40.75 33.91
C ARG A 18 1.21 41.05 34.18
N ARG A 19 2.02 41.23 33.12
CA ARG A 19 3.18 42.12 33.14
C ARG A 19 3.12 43.04 31.91
N GLN A 20 2.77 44.29 32.17
CA GLN A 20 2.99 45.40 31.25
C GLN A 20 4.46 45.81 31.37
N SER A 21 5.23 45.64 30.29
CA SER A 21 6.53 46.28 30.14
C SER A 21 6.37 47.45 29.19
N ARG A 22 6.55 48.65 29.74
CA ARG A 22 6.76 49.91 29.03
C ARG A 22 8.17 49.95 28.42
N MET A 23 8.33 50.87 27.46
CA MET A 23 9.58 51.43 26.90
C MET A 23 10.23 50.56 25.81
N THR A 24 10.64 51.05 24.65
CA THR A 24 10.96 52.43 24.20
C THR A 24 10.46 52.64 22.77
N SER A 25 9.86 53.79 22.49
CA SER A 25 9.56 54.26 21.14
C SER A 25 10.88 54.68 20.48
N VAL A 26 11.52 53.73 19.76
CA VAL A 26 12.57 54.04 18.80
C VAL A 26 11.87 54.40 17.49
N ASP A 27 12.20 55.58 16.95
CA ASP A 27 11.63 56.12 15.71
C ASP A 27 11.63 55.08 14.57
N ASP A 28 10.44 54.70 14.13
CA ASP A 28 10.14 53.69 13.08
C ASP A 28 10.73 54.08 11.70
N ARG A 29 11.28 55.28 11.55
CA ARG A 29 11.92 55.75 10.32
C ARG A 29 13.39 55.34 10.23
N THR A 30 14.11 55.23 11.34
CA THR A 30 15.55 54.89 11.35
C THR A 30 15.80 53.39 11.18
N LEU A 31 14.87 52.54 11.62
CA LEU A 31 14.95 51.08 11.43
C LEU A 31 14.74 50.64 9.97
N ARG A 32 13.89 51.35 9.22
CA ARG A 32 13.60 51.02 7.81
C ARG A 32 14.79 51.29 6.89
N PHE A 33 15.55 52.36 7.13
CA PHE A 33 16.75 52.67 6.34
C PHE A 33 17.92 51.70 6.61
N LEU A 34 18.09 51.22 7.84
CA LEU A 34 19.12 50.23 8.17
C LEU A 34 18.78 48.81 7.67
N MET A 35 17.50 48.41 7.67
CA MET A 35 17.09 47.12 7.09
C MET A 35 17.29 47.05 5.57
N LEU A 36 17.02 48.14 4.84
CA LEU A 36 17.17 48.17 3.38
C LEU A 36 18.65 48.11 2.93
N ALA A 37 19.55 48.76 3.66
CA ALA A 37 20.99 48.71 3.37
C ALA A 37 21.60 47.31 3.64
N ALA A 38 21.16 46.62 4.69
CA ALA A 38 21.61 45.27 5.00
C ALA A 38 21.09 44.21 3.99
N LEU A 39 19.87 44.38 3.46
CA LEU A 39 19.32 43.49 2.43
C LEU A 39 20.06 43.62 1.08
N ALA A 40 20.46 44.83 0.68
CA ALA A 40 21.21 45.04 -0.56
C ALA A 40 22.61 44.40 -0.54
N ALA A 41 23.30 44.42 0.62
CA ALA A 41 24.62 43.81 0.77
C ALA A 41 24.60 42.28 0.74
N CYS A 42 23.55 41.64 1.28
CA CYS A 42 23.41 40.17 1.24
C CYS A 42 23.10 39.63 -0.17
N VAL A 43 22.37 40.38 -0.99
CA VAL A 43 22.04 39.95 -2.37
C VAL A 43 23.28 39.95 -3.27
N LEU A 44 24.19 40.91 -3.10
CA LEU A 44 25.43 40.98 -3.90
C LEU A 44 26.44 39.88 -3.54
N LEU A 45 26.48 39.43 -2.27
CA LEU A 45 27.35 38.32 -1.85
C LEU A 45 26.84 36.96 -2.34
N ALA A 46 25.53 36.78 -2.50
CA ALA A 46 24.93 35.54 -3.00
C ALA A 46 25.17 35.31 -4.50
N VAL A 47 25.34 36.38 -5.29
CA VAL A 47 25.55 36.27 -6.74
C VAL A 47 27.00 35.90 -7.08
N LEU A 48 27.98 36.32 -6.28
CA LEU A 48 29.40 36.07 -6.55
C LEU A 48 29.88 34.65 -6.16
N LEU A 49 29.11 33.92 -5.35
CA LEU A 49 29.36 32.51 -5.03
C LEU A 49 28.61 31.53 -5.96
N GLY A 50 27.82 32.02 -6.91
CA GLY A 50 26.95 31.20 -7.79
C GLY A 50 27.61 30.63 -9.05
N GLY A 51 28.93 30.75 -9.22
CA GLY A 51 29.65 30.51 -10.48
C GLY A 51 30.19 29.11 -10.74
N ALA A 52 29.79 28.07 -9.99
CA ALA A 52 30.14 26.69 -10.33
C ALA A 52 28.92 26.02 -10.97
N VAL A 53 28.75 26.23 -12.28
CA VAL A 53 27.87 25.39 -13.11
C VAL A 53 28.57 24.03 -13.22
N THR A 54 28.40 23.20 -12.20
CA THR A 54 28.66 21.78 -12.32
C THR A 54 27.66 21.25 -13.34
N GLU A 55 28.16 20.79 -14.48
CA GLU A 55 27.37 19.99 -15.41
C GLU A 55 26.66 18.91 -14.58
N PRO A 56 25.32 18.83 -14.60
CA PRO A 56 24.66 17.72 -13.96
C PRO A 56 25.12 16.50 -14.74
N ALA A 57 25.99 15.69 -14.13
CA ALA A 57 26.30 14.35 -14.58
C ALA A 57 24.97 13.58 -14.65
N ALA A 58 24.31 13.72 -15.79
CA ALA A 58 22.97 13.26 -16.01
C ALA A 58 23.03 11.74 -16.14
N ALA A 59 22.41 11.10 -15.15
CA ALA A 59 21.62 9.89 -15.35
C ALA A 59 22.35 8.54 -15.52
N SER A 60 23.42 8.27 -14.80
CA SER A 60 23.82 6.86 -14.53
C SER A 60 23.29 6.29 -13.21
N HIS A 61 22.93 7.14 -12.23
CA HIS A 61 22.65 6.71 -10.85
C HIS A 61 21.23 6.20 -10.52
N LEU A 62 20.29 6.19 -11.47
CA LEU A 62 18.88 5.84 -11.16
C LEU A 62 18.38 4.51 -11.74
N LYS A 63 19.09 3.86 -12.67
CA LYS A 63 18.66 2.56 -13.25
C LYS A 63 19.04 1.34 -12.40
N GLN A 64 19.99 1.44 -11.48
CA GLN A 64 20.47 0.29 -10.69
C GLN A 64 19.52 -0.15 -9.56
N LYS A 65 18.54 0.66 -9.15
CA LYS A 65 17.78 0.35 -7.93
C LYS A 65 16.78 -0.80 -8.10
N CYS A 66 16.15 -0.92 -9.27
CA CYS A 66 15.25 -2.05 -9.53
C CYS A 66 15.98 -3.33 -9.94
N PHE A 67 17.27 -3.26 -10.32
CA PHE A 67 18.07 -4.39 -10.80
C PHE A 67 19.35 -4.59 -9.95
N PRO A 68 19.21 -4.82 -8.63
CA PRO A 68 20.38 -5.09 -7.81
C PRO A 68 21.08 -6.36 -8.29
N SER A 69 22.41 -6.39 -8.17
CA SER A 69 23.20 -7.58 -8.50
C SER A 69 22.72 -8.80 -7.70
N GLY A 70 22.77 -9.99 -8.32
CA GLY A 70 22.34 -11.24 -7.69
C GLY A 70 20.82 -11.39 -7.51
N SER A 71 20.01 -10.48 -8.06
CA SER A 71 18.55 -10.63 -8.03
C SER A 71 17.99 -11.48 -9.16
N GLN A 72 16.96 -12.25 -8.87
CA GLN A 72 16.21 -13.04 -9.86
C GLN A 72 14.81 -12.48 -10.02
N THR A 73 14.45 -12.07 -11.23
CA THR A 73 13.08 -11.62 -11.57
C THR A 73 12.10 -12.79 -11.44
N VAL A 74 10.99 -12.57 -10.74
CA VAL A 74 9.87 -13.54 -10.62
C VAL A 74 8.74 -13.14 -11.56
N TYR A 75 8.47 -11.85 -11.68
CA TYR A 75 7.45 -11.29 -12.57
C TYR A 75 7.88 -9.91 -13.04
N ALA A 76 7.66 -9.55 -14.31
CA ALA A 76 7.97 -8.23 -14.83
C ALA A 76 6.93 -7.76 -15.85
N THR A 77 6.81 -6.44 -15.95
CA THR A 77 6.02 -5.72 -16.94
C THR A 77 6.85 -4.55 -17.46
N SER A 78 6.32 -3.71 -18.35
CA SER A 78 6.97 -2.44 -18.71
C SER A 78 7.00 -1.42 -17.57
N GLU A 79 6.23 -1.60 -16.50
CA GLU A 79 6.08 -0.61 -15.42
C GLU A 79 6.92 -0.93 -14.17
N GLY A 80 7.33 -2.18 -14.01
CA GLY A 80 8.11 -2.64 -12.86
C GLY A 80 8.31 -4.15 -12.84
N ARG A 81 8.87 -4.65 -11.73
CA ARG A 81 9.04 -6.08 -11.50
C ARG A 81 8.93 -6.49 -10.04
N PHE A 82 8.60 -7.76 -9.84
CA PHE A 82 8.87 -8.50 -8.61
C PHE A 82 10.14 -9.31 -8.82
N TYR A 83 11.00 -9.35 -7.81
CA TYR A 83 12.26 -10.08 -7.86
C TYR A 83 12.65 -10.57 -6.48
N THR A 84 13.41 -11.65 -6.44
CA THR A 84 14.04 -12.14 -5.21
C THR A 84 15.50 -11.73 -5.17
N ARG A 85 16.05 -11.57 -3.98
CA ARG A 85 17.50 -11.48 -3.76
C ARG A 85 17.84 -12.06 -2.40
N THR A 86 19.04 -12.60 -2.26
CA THR A 86 19.61 -12.90 -0.95
C THR A 86 19.76 -11.60 -0.17
N VAL A 87 19.28 -11.60 1.07
CA VAL A 87 19.55 -10.53 2.04
C VAL A 87 20.54 -11.07 3.06
N GLU A 88 21.54 -10.26 3.42
CA GLU A 88 22.51 -10.66 4.44
C GLU A 88 21.78 -10.99 5.75
N PRO A 89 22.04 -12.16 6.34
CA PRO A 89 21.20 -12.69 7.39
C PRO A 89 21.36 -12.02 8.74
N TYR A 90 20.30 -12.12 9.55
CA TYR A 90 20.44 -12.38 10.99
C TYR A 90 20.70 -13.89 11.26
N PHE A 91 20.18 -14.82 10.42
CA PHE A 91 20.60 -16.24 10.36
C PHE A 91 20.47 -16.82 8.92
N GLY A 92 21.53 -17.35 8.30
CA GLY A 92 21.43 -18.34 7.19
C GLY A 92 21.31 -17.90 5.72
N GLY A 93 21.00 -16.64 5.39
CA GLY A 93 21.04 -16.11 4.02
C GLY A 93 19.69 -16.22 3.28
N ASP A 94 18.64 -15.72 3.90
CA ASP A 94 17.28 -15.81 3.37
C ASP A 94 17.11 -15.08 2.03
N ARG A 95 16.28 -15.65 1.16
CA ARG A 95 15.82 -14.98 -0.06
C ARG A 95 14.60 -14.14 0.29
N ALA A 96 14.72 -12.83 0.18
CA ALA A 96 13.58 -11.94 0.32
C ALA A 96 13.00 -11.57 -1.05
N LEU A 97 11.68 -11.44 -1.11
CA LEU A 97 10.95 -10.97 -2.27
C LEU A 97 10.79 -9.44 -2.22
N PHE A 98 10.93 -8.79 -3.36
CA PHE A 98 10.84 -7.34 -3.52
C PHE A 98 9.93 -6.99 -4.69
N ALA A 99 9.27 -5.84 -4.62
CA ALA A 99 8.61 -5.19 -5.74
C ALA A 99 9.28 -3.84 -6.04
N CYS A 100 9.45 -3.50 -7.31
CA CYS A 100 10.02 -2.23 -7.73
C CYS A 100 9.32 -1.66 -8.95
N SER A 101 9.04 -0.36 -8.92
CA SER A 101 8.56 0.38 -10.09
C SER A 101 9.74 0.99 -10.83
N TYR A 102 9.83 0.76 -12.14
CA TYR A 102 10.92 1.30 -12.96
C TYR A 102 10.92 2.83 -13.02
N ARG A 103 9.74 3.46 -12.86
CA ARG A 103 9.60 4.90 -12.85
C ARG A 103 10.23 5.55 -11.61
N TYR A 104 10.06 4.94 -10.44
CA TYR A 104 10.53 5.52 -9.17
C TYR A 104 11.88 4.97 -8.74
N GLY A 105 12.28 3.80 -9.25
CA GLY A 105 13.53 3.14 -8.89
C GLY A 105 13.62 2.87 -7.39
N ARG A 106 12.50 2.58 -6.72
CA ARG A 106 12.49 2.22 -5.29
C ARG A 106 11.99 0.80 -5.15
N SER A 107 12.76 -0.01 -4.44
CA SER A 107 12.41 -1.40 -4.16
C SER A 107 11.85 -1.51 -2.76
N TYR A 108 10.69 -2.14 -2.66
CA TYR A 108 10.01 -2.44 -1.41
C TYR A 108 10.13 -3.93 -1.14
N ARG A 109 10.64 -4.29 0.03
CA ARG A 109 10.60 -5.67 0.50
C ARG A 109 9.14 -6.05 0.75
N LEU A 110 8.71 -7.18 0.23
CA LEU A 110 7.39 -7.71 0.51
C LEU A 110 7.44 -8.45 1.84
N PHE A 111 6.66 -7.96 2.81
CA PHE A 111 6.35 -8.49 4.15
C PHE A 111 7.54 -9.02 5.01
N GLU A 112 7.61 -8.60 6.27
CA GLU A 112 8.72 -8.94 7.21
C GLU A 112 8.30 -9.87 8.36
N GLY A 113 7.31 -10.74 8.14
CA GLY A 113 6.85 -11.73 9.15
C GLY A 113 7.41 -13.14 8.95
N ASP A 114 6.81 -14.13 9.62
CA ASP A 114 7.20 -15.56 9.60
C ASP A 114 7.10 -16.24 8.22
N PHE A 115 6.55 -15.54 7.22
CA PHE A 115 6.42 -16.01 5.84
C PHE A 115 7.67 -15.63 5.03
N SER A 116 8.79 -16.23 5.38
CA SER A 116 10.09 -15.94 4.78
C SER A 116 10.27 -16.56 3.39
N ASP A 117 9.44 -17.53 3.00
CA ASP A 117 9.57 -18.21 1.71
C ASP A 117 8.94 -17.40 0.56
N PRO A 118 9.70 -16.96 -0.46
CA PRO A 118 9.15 -16.35 -1.66
C PRO A 118 8.13 -17.22 -2.41
N SER A 119 8.11 -18.54 -2.20
CA SER A 119 7.15 -19.48 -2.81
C SER A 119 5.71 -19.27 -2.33
N SER A 120 5.55 -18.67 -1.13
CA SER A 120 4.26 -18.24 -0.57
C SER A 120 3.58 -17.14 -1.39
N TYR A 121 4.27 -16.51 -2.34
CA TYR A 121 3.73 -15.37 -3.08
C TYR A 121 3.30 -15.79 -4.49
N SER A 122 2.10 -15.36 -4.89
CA SER A 122 1.54 -15.70 -6.20
C SER A 122 0.70 -14.56 -6.80
N LEU A 123 0.23 -14.78 -8.03
CA LEU A 123 -0.67 -13.88 -8.77
C LEU A 123 -0.19 -12.42 -8.83
N PHE A 124 1.09 -12.24 -9.14
CA PHE A 124 1.72 -10.94 -9.30
C PHE A 124 1.08 -10.09 -10.41
N ARG A 125 0.83 -8.82 -10.11
CA ARG A 125 0.38 -7.79 -11.05
C ARG A 125 1.09 -6.47 -10.76
N ILE A 126 1.34 -5.68 -11.80
CA ILE A 126 1.84 -4.31 -11.68
C ILE A 126 0.98 -3.44 -12.59
N SER A 127 0.53 -2.31 -12.06
CA SER A 127 -0.32 -1.35 -12.78
C SER A 127 -0.02 0.07 -12.30
N GLY A 128 0.62 0.87 -13.14
CA GLY A 128 1.15 2.19 -12.85
C GLY A 128 2.19 2.16 -11.73
N HIS A 129 1.77 2.59 -10.54
CA HIS A 129 2.62 2.67 -9.35
C HIS A 129 2.16 1.72 -8.24
N PHE A 130 1.32 0.76 -8.57
CA PHE A 130 0.84 -0.25 -7.63
C PHE A 130 1.34 -1.64 -8.03
N ALA A 131 1.61 -2.45 -7.01
CA ALA A 131 1.90 -3.87 -7.09
C ALA A 131 0.77 -4.64 -6.40
N GLY A 132 0.23 -5.67 -7.07
CA GLY A 132 -0.80 -6.55 -6.56
C GLY A 132 -0.25 -7.96 -6.44
N TYR A 133 -0.51 -8.65 -5.34
CA TYR A 133 -0.06 -10.02 -5.14
C TYR A 133 -0.90 -10.72 -4.07
N VAL A 134 -0.81 -12.05 -4.05
CA VAL A 134 -1.38 -12.92 -3.02
C VAL A 134 -0.25 -13.52 -2.21
N VAL A 135 -0.41 -13.54 -0.89
CA VAL A 135 0.47 -14.27 0.04
C VAL A 135 -0.31 -15.43 0.61
N ASP A 136 0.11 -16.65 0.29
CA ASP A 136 -0.32 -17.87 0.96
C ASP A 136 0.66 -18.14 2.12
N PRO A 137 0.21 -18.01 3.38
CA PRO A 137 1.05 -18.17 4.56
C PRO A 137 1.71 -19.56 4.71
N GLY A 138 1.39 -20.53 3.85
CA GLY A 138 2.13 -21.80 3.80
C GLY A 138 2.02 -22.55 5.12
N CYS A 139 0.86 -23.12 5.40
CA CYS A 139 0.73 -24.03 6.53
C CYS A 139 1.46 -25.36 6.20
N PRO A 140 2.16 -25.98 7.18
CA PRO A 140 2.56 -27.38 7.07
C PRO A 140 1.34 -28.24 6.72
N ALA A 141 1.52 -29.28 5.90
CA ALA A 141 0.41 -30.15 5.48
C ALA A 141 -0.37 -30.75 6.68
N ASP A 142 0.30 -30.86 7.83
CA ASP A 142 -0.21 -31.50 9.05
C ASP A 142 -0.77 -30.51 10.08
N ASP A 143 -0.63 -29.19 9.87
CA ASP A 143 -1.14 -28.16 10.79
C ASP A 143 -2.06 -27.21 10.01
N PRO A 144 -3.40 -27.30 10.16
CA PRO A 144 -4.32 -26.35 9.57
C PRO A 144 -4.22 -25.04 10.36
N CYS A 145 -3.15 -24.28 10.13
CA CYS A 145 -2.84 -23.08 10.90
C CYS A 145 -3.87 -21.94 10.72
N GLY A 146 -4.96 -22.19 9.97
CA GLY A 146 -6.13 -21.31 9.85
C GLY A 146 -5.81 -19.96 9.20
N VAL A 147 -4.57 -19.80 8.73
CA VAL A 147 -4.09 -18.56 8.15
C VAL A 147 -4.58 -18.50 6.72
N LYS A 148 -5.31 -17.44 6.41
CA LYS A 148 -5.94 -17.23 5.10
C LYS A 148 -4.98 -16.53 4.17
N PRO A 149 -5.06 -16.78 2.84
CA PRO A 149 -4.32 -15.98 1.90
C PRO A 149 -4.65 -14.50 2.08
N ARG A 150 -3.62 -13.67 1.94
CA ARG A 150 -3.74 -12.22 2.01
C ARG A 150 -3.58 -11.65 0.61
N ILE A 151 -4.60 -10.94 0.14
CA ILE A 151 -4.55 -10.19 -1.12
C ILE A 151 -4.08 -8.77 -0.80
N THR A 152 -2.99 -8.33 -1.41
CA THR A 152 -2.34 -7.04 -1.09
C THR A 152 -2.19 -6.17 -2.33
N SER A 153 -2.47 -4.87 -2.15
CA SER A 153 -2.11 -3.78 -3.06
C SER A 153 -1.06 -2.91 -2.40
N LEU A 154 0.14 -2.83 -2.97
CA LEU A 154 1.26 -2.04 -2.46
C LEU A 154 1.50 -0.82 -3.36
N ASN A 155 1.52 0.36 -2.77
CA ASN A 155 1.88 1.60 -3.44
C ASN A 155 3.42 1.70 -3.56
N LEU A 156 3.97 1.49 -4.76
CA LEU A 156 5.42 1.54 -5.04
C LEU A 156 6.00 2.96 -5.10
N ARG A 157 5.20 3.99 -4.83
CA ARG A 157 5.68 5.37 -4.66
C ARG A 157 5.92 5.70 -3.19
N THR A 158 5.02 5.25 -2.31
CA THR A 158 5.04 5.59 -0.87
C THR A 158 5.51 4.43 0.00
N GLY A 159 5.21 3.20 -0.38
CA GLY A 159 5.38 1.99 0.43
C GLY A 159 4.12 1.60 1.19
N ASP A 160 3.05 2.39 1.11
CA ASP A 160 1.79 2.10 1.80
C ASP A 160 1.12 0.89 1.15
N ASP A 161 0.70 -0.08 1.96
CA ASP A 161 -0.09 -1.20 1.49
C ASP A 161 -1.56 -1.11 1.93
N ARG A 162 -2.42 -1.73 1.12
CA ARG A 162 -3.81 -2.03 1.46
C ARG A 162 -3.96 -3.53 1.32
N ALA A 163 -4.29 -4.18 2.41
CA ALA A 163 -4.46 -5.61 2.42
C ALA A 163 -5.87 -5.98 2.87
N TYR A 164 -6.38 -7.02 2.23
CA TYR A 164 -7.50 -7.77 2.75
C TYR A 164 -6.96 -8.96 3.55
N ASN A 165 -7.23 -8.95 4.86
CA ASN A 165 -7.10 -10.13 5.69
C ASN A 165 -8.49 -10.78 5.71
N GLY A 166 -8.61 -12.09 5.46
CA GLY A 166 -9.87 -12.84 5.47
C GLY A 166 -10.60 -12.92 6.82
N THR A 167 -10.42 -11.96 7.73
CA THR A 167 -10.77 -11.97 9.15
C THR A 167 -12.26 -11.96 9.44
N THR A 168 -13.13 -11.82 8.44
CA THR A 168 -14.58 -11.74 8.66
C THR A 168 -15.29 -13.09 8.77
N PHE A 169 -14.59 -14.21 8.52
CA PHE A 169 -15.18 -15.54 8.74
C PHE A 169 -14.51 -16.22 9.93
N PRO A 170 -15.26 -16.48 11.03
CA PRO A 170 -14.75 -17.30 12.11
C PRO A 170 -14.46 -18.71 11.55
N THR A 171 -13.35 -19.30 11.98
CA THR A 171 -12.91 -20.70 11.74
C THR A 171 -12.34 -21.08 10.36
N ALA A 172 -11.01 -21.25 10.35
CA ALA A 172 -10.22 -22.38 9.85
C ALA A 172 -10.40 -22.92 8.42
N LEU A 173 -10.62 -22.07 7.41
CA LEU A 173 -10.78 -22.58 6.05
C LEU A 173 -9.90 -21.91 5.02
N ARG A 174 -9.34 -22.79 4.19
CA ARG A 174 -8.50 -22.49 3.05
C ARG A 174 -9.31 -21.71 2.03
N GLU A 175 -8.99 -20.44 1.90
CA GLU A 175 -9.39 -19.63 0.75
C GLU A 175 -8.32 -19.87 -0.31
N ASP A 176 -8.73 -20.22 -1.53
CA ASP A 176 -7.84 -20.28 -2.69
C ASP A 176 -8.14 -19.08 -3.57
N VAL A 177 -7.11 -18.32 -3.95
CA VAL A 177 -7.25 -17.21 -4.91
C VAL A 177 -6.84 -17.72 -6.29
N TYR A 178 -7.75 -17.63 -7.26
CA TYR A 178 -7.54 -18.18 -8.60
C TYR A 178 -7.11 -17.15 -9.64
N ASP A 179 -7.56 -15.91 -9.48
CA ASP A 179 -7.27 -14.82 -10.42
C ASP A 179 -7.30 -13.47 -9.71
N LEU A 180 -6.55 -12.52 -10.26
CA LEU A 180 -6.37 -11.18 -9.72
C LEU A 180 -6.12 -10.17 -10.84
N VAL A 181 -6.86 -9.06 -10.79
CA VAL A 181 -6.62 -7.88 -11.61
C VAL A 181 -6.35 -6.66 -10.74
N LEU A 182 -5.50 -5.77 -11.22
CA LEU A 182 -5.04 -4.58 -10.49
C LEU A 182 -5.20 -3.34 -11.35
N ARG A 183 -5.87 -2.34 -10.80
CA ARG A 183 -6.06 -1.04 -11.44
C ARG A 183 -4.95 -0.07 -11.05
N ARG A 184 -4.72 0.95 -11.88
CA ARG A 184 -3.69 2.00 -11.70
C ARG A 184 -3.88 2.88 -10.46
N ASN A 185 -5.04 2.83 -9.81
CA ASN A 185 -5.34 3.52 -8.55
C ASN A 185 -5.15 2.61 -7.31
N GLY A 186 -4.69 1.36 -7.51
CA GLY A 186 -4.46 0.39 -6.44
C GLY A 186 -5.67 -0.46 -6.09
N SER A 187 -6.82 -0.26 -6.73
CA SER A 187 -7.98 -1.13 -6.55
C SER A 187 -7.73 -2.52 -7.15
N ILE A 188 -8.21 -3.55 -6.46
CA ILE A 188 -8.04 -4.95 -6.84
C ILE A 188 -9.41 -5.60 -7.02
N ALA A 189 -9.53 -6.49 -8.00
CA ALA A 189 -10.56 -7.50 -7.99
C ALA A 189 -9.91 -8.89 -8.04
N SER A 190 -10.57 -9.87 -7.44
CA SER A 190 -10.09 -11.25 -7.35
C SER A 190 -11.23 -12.25 -7.47
N ILE A 191 -10.89 -13.46 -7.92
CA ILE A 191 -11.76 -14.63 -7.84
C ILE A 191 -11.17 -15.58 -6.80
N ALA A 192 -11.93 -15.88 -5.76
CA ALA A 192 -11.47 -16.73 -4.67
C ALA A 192 -12.57 -17.68 -4.17
N THR A 193 -12.18 -18.80 -3.57
CA THR A 193 -13.12 -19.68 -2.88
C THR A 193 -13.39 -19.16 -1.47
N ALA A 194 -14.66 -18.91 -1.15
CA ALA A 194 -15.12 -18.75 0.22
C ALA A 194 -15.56 -20.13 0.72
N SER A 195 -14.63 -20.85 1.34
CA SER A 195 -14.94 -22.15 1.91
C SER A 195 -15.64 -21.99 3.27
N ARG A 196 -16.73 -22.75 3.47
CA ARG A 196 -17.23 -23.22 4.77
C ARG A 196 -16.77 -24.67 4.91
N THR A 197 -16.63 -25.23 6.12
CA THR A 197 -15.96 -26.53 6.37
C THR A 197 -16.48 -27.60 5.42
N GLU A 198 -15.70 -28.62 5.06
CA GLU A 198 -16.19 -29.70 4.19
C GLU A 198 -17.50 -30.33 4.71
N GLU A 199 -17.71 -30.28 6.03
CA GLU A 199 -18.93 -30.71 6.72
C GLU A 199 -20.04 -29.63 6.78
N ALA A 200 -19.72 -28.36 6.51
CA ALA A 200 -20.70 -27.29 6.47
C ALA A 200 -21.53 -27.40 5.20
N THR A 201 -22.80 -27.76 5.38
CA THR A 201 -23.84 -27.43 4.41
C THR A 201 -24.19 -25.96 4.60
N PRO A 202 -24.12 -25.08 3.56
CA PRO A 202 -23.94 -25.35 2.13
C PRO A 202 -22.46 -25.38 1.66
N PRO A 203 -22.18 -25.98 0.47
CA PRO A 203 -20.83 -26.13 -0.08
C PRO A 203 -20.09 -24.81 -0.28
N ALA A 204 -18.75 -24.89 -0.35
CA ALA A 204 -17.88 -23.77 -0.67
C ALA A 204 -18.37 -23.01 -1.92
N THR A 205 -18.35 -21.68 -1.84
CA THR A 205 -18.75 -20.82 -2.95
C THR A 205 -17.54 -20.16 -3.58
N ILE A 206 -17.61 -19.93 -4.90
CA ILE A 206 -16.66 -19.06 -5.58
C ILE A 206 -17.22 -17.64 -5.48
N GLN A 207 -16.38 -16.70 -5.06
CA GLN A 207 -16.71 -15.29 -4.93
C GLN A 207 -15.82 -14.46 -5.84
N VAL A 208 -16.44 -13.46 -6.47
CA VAL A 208 -15.73 -12.35 -7.10
C VAL A 208 -15.73 -11.21 -6.10
N ARG A 209 -14.55 -10.78 -5.65
CA ARG A 209 -14.40 -9.73 -4.64
C ARG A 209 -13.68 -8.52 -5.20
N ALA A 210 -14.00 -7.35 -4.69
CA ALA A 210 -13.31 -6.09 -4.95
C ALA A 210 -12.76 -5.50 -3.64
N LEU A 211 -11.55 -4.96 -3.71
CA LEU A 211 -10.94 -4.10 -2.70
C LEU A 211 -10.63 -2.76 -3.37
N ASP A 212 -11.41 -1.75 -3.04
CA ASP A 212 -11.28 -0.41 -3.63
C ASP A 212 -11.44 0.69 -2.59
N SER A 213 -11.63 1.94 -3.03
CA SER A 213 -11.84 3.11 -2.17
C SER A 213 -13.06 2.99 -1.24
N THR A 214 -14.02 2.12 -1.58
CA THR A 214 -15.22 1.84 -0.78
C THR A 214 -15.03 0.71 0.24
N GLY A 215 -13.83 0.12 0.28
CA GLY A 215 -13.52 -1.02 1.11
C GLY A 215 -13.67 -2.35 0.36
N LEU A 216 -13.72 -3.43 1.12
CA LEU A 216 -13.93 -4.77 0.58
C LEU A 216 -15.41 -5.02 0.34
N ARG A 217 -15.75 -5.58 -0.82
CA ARG A 217 -17.11 -6.04 -1.14
C ARG A 217 -17.12 -7.24 -2.08
N THR A 218 -18.16 -8.07 -1.97
CA THR A 218 -18.46 -9.13 -2.91
C THR A 218 -19.22 -8.55 -4.12
N LEU A 219 -18.73 -8.81 -5.32
CA LEU A 219 -19.35 -8.42 -6.59
C LEU A 219 -20.32 -9.48 -7.10
N ASP A 220 -19.97 -10.76 -6.90
CA ASP A 220 -20.75 -11.92 -7.32
C ASP A 220 -20.35 -13.13 -6.47
N GLU A 221 -21.27 -14.07 -6.35
CA GLU A 221 -21.08 -15.31 -5.61
C GLU A 221 -21.90 -16.42 -6.26
N ALA A 222 -21.31 -17.61 -6.35
CA ALA A 222 -22.01 -18.79 -6.79
C ALA A 222 -21.33 -20.07 -6.26
N PRO A 223 -22.09 -21.13 -5.96
CA PRO A 223 -21.50 -22.42 -5.59
C PRO A 223 -20.67 -23.03 -6.74
N ARG A 224 -21.02 -22.70 -8.00
CA ARG A 224 -20.36 -23.18 -9.22
C ARG A 224 -20.49 -22.11 -10.31
N GLY A 225 -19.88 -22.34 -11.46
CA GLY A 225 -20.17 -21.55 -12.68
C GLY A 225 -19.32 -20.30 -12.87
N ILE A 226 -18.71 -19.75 -11.82
CA ILE A 226 -17.74 -18.65 -11.96
C ILE A 226 -16.42 -19.22 -12.51
N GLY A 227 -16.00 -18.72 -13.66
CA GLY A 227 -14.76 -19.13 -14.31
C GLY A 227 -13.55 -18.69 -13.48
N ARG A 228 -12.81 -19.65 -12.91
CA ARG A 228 -11.70 -19.39 -11.98
C ARG A 228 -10.62 -18.45 -12.51
N ARG A 229 -10.37 -18.43 -13.82
CA ARG A 229 -9.36 -17.60 -14.50
C ARG A 229 -9.99 -16.75 -15.59
N SER A 230 -11.11 -16.12 -15.28
CA SER A 230 -11.90 -15.34 -16.24
C SER A 230 -11.89 -13.84 -15.93
N LEU A 231 -11.09 -13.39 -14.97
CA LEU A 231 -11.13 -12.02 -14.51
C LEU A 231 -10.35 -11.12 -15.48
N GLU A 232 -11.05 -10.15 -16.05
CA GLU A 232 -10.49 -9.18 -16.98
C GLU A 232 -10.79 -7.77 -16.47
N LEU A 233 -9.88 -6.83 -16.75
CA LEU A 233 -10.03 -5.42 -16.37
C LEU A 233 -9.87 -4.53 -17.61
N ASP A 234 -10.89 -3.72 -17.87
CA ASP A 234 -10.88 -2.66 -18.88
C ASP A 234 -11.14 -1.31 -18.20
N ASP A 235 -10.08 -0.52 -18.02
CA ASP A 235 -10.03 0.67 -17.16
C ASP A 235 -10.60 0.44 -15.74
N SER A 236 -11.89 0.74 -15.55
CA SER A 236 -12.62 0.67 -14.29
C SER A 236 -13.66 -0.44 -14.28
N ILE A 237 -13.85 -1.15 -15.40
CA ILE A 237 -14.81 -2.23 -15.51
C ILE A 237 -14.08 -3.55 -15.35
N VAL A 238 -14.38 -4.25 -14.26
CA VAL A 238 -13.99 -5.65 -14.10
C VAL A 238 -15.06 -6.53 -14.73
N SER A 239 -14.64 -7.57 -15.44
CA SER A 239 -15.54 -8.56 -16.01
C SER A 239 -15.07 -9.98 -15.71
N TRP A 240 -16.02 -10.91 -15.62
CA TRP A 240 -15.77 -12.34 -15.36
C TRP A 240 -16.82 -13.18 -16.09
N LEU A 241 -16.58 -14.49 -16.21
CA LEU A 241 -17.56 -15.43 -16.74
C LEU A 241 -18.31 -16.11 -15.59
N LYS A 242 -19.64 -16.16 -15.70
CA LYS A 242 -20.54 -16.95 -14.84
C LYS A 242 -21.45 -17.77 -15.74
N ASP A 243 -21.31 -19.10 -15.68
CA ASP A 243 -22.03 -20.05 -16.51
C ASP A 243 -21.87 -19.75 -18.02
N GLY A 244 -20.65 -19.37 -18.42
CA GLY A 244 -20.31 -18.96 -19.78
C GLY A 244 -20.78 -17.55 -20.16
N VAL A 245 -21.56 -16.87 -19.32
CA VAL A 245 -22.06 -15.51 -19.58
C VAL A 245 -21.13 -14.48 -18.94
N ARG A 246 -20.72 -13.48 -19.72
CA ARG A 246 -19.90 -12.36 -19.22
C ARG A 246 -20.70 -11.45 -18.30
N LYS A 247 -20.24 -11.33 -17.06
CA LYS A 247 -20.71 -10.37 -16.05
C LYS A 247 -19.71 -9.22 -15.93
N ARG A 248 -20.17 -8.08 -15.43
CA ARG A 248 -19.38 -6.85 -15.31
C ARG A 248 -19.76 -6.08 -14.05
N ALA A 249 -18.79 -5.40 -13.46
CA ALA A 249 -19.01 -4.43 -12.39
C ALA A 249 -17.96 -3.32 -12.46
N THR A 250 -18.26 -2.17 -11.89
CA THR A 250 -17.27 -1.09 -11.73
C THR A 250 -16.41 -1.34 -10.50
N LEU A 251 -15.10 -1.15 -10.66
CA LEU A 251 -14.09 -1.12 -9.62
C LEU A 251 -13.74 0.34 -9.31
N ARG A 252 -14.05 0.79 -8.08
CA ARG A 252 -13.99 2.21 -7.69
C ARG A 252 -12.60 2.65 -7.21
#